data_AF-A0A078G7P1-F1
#
_entry.id   AF-A0A078G7P1-F1
#
_cell.length_a   1.000
_cell.length_b   1.000
_cell.length_c   1.000
_cell.angle_alpha   90.00
_cell.angle_beta   90.00
_cell.angle_gamma   90.00
#
_symmetry.space_group_name_H-M   'P 1'
#
loop_
_entity.id
_entity.type
_entity.pdbx_description
1 polymer ?
#
loop_
_entity_poly.entity_id
_entity_poly.type
_entity_poly.pdbx_seq_one_letter_code
_entity_poly.pdbx_strand_id
1 'polypeptide(L)'
;MRRGIQICYPQFGDCGSLDQHGFARNKIWLIDENPPPLASNESFGKSFVDLLLKSTEEDLKQWPHSFKFRLKVSLAIDGDLTLVSRVRNINGKPFSFSFALCSLFTQ
;
A
#
# COMPACT_ATOMS: atom_id res chain seq x y z
N MET A 1 9.63 -15.19 -12.39
CA MET A 1 9.85 -14.52 -11.08
C MET A 1 9.51 -13.04 -11.23
N ARG A 2 8.64 -12.49 -10.38
CA ARG A 2 8.35 -11.04 -10.35
C ARG A 2 9.29 -10.40 -9.33
N ARG A 3 10.26 -9.61 -9.81
CA ARG A 3 11.25 -8.90 -8.98
C ARG A 3 10.62 -7.63 -8.37
N GLY A 4 11.21 -7.11 -7.29
CA GLY A 4 10.77 -5.88 -6.63
C GLY A 4 10.09 -6.12 -5.27
N ILE A 5 9.35 -5.12 -4.81
CA ILE A 5 8.59 -5.15 -3.55
C ILE A 5 7.12 -5.44 -3.89
N GLN A 6 6.62 -6.59 -3.44
CA GLN A 6 5.21 -6.96 -3.61
C GLN A 6 4.38 -6.48 -2.43
N ILE A 7 3.20 -5.91 -2.72
CA ILE A 7 2.25 -5.42 -1.72
C ILE A 7 1.13 -6.45 -1.55
N CYS A 8 1.03 -7.04 -0.36
CA CYS A 8 -0.08 -7.93 -0.01
C CYS A 8 -1.12 -7.13 0.78
N TYR A 9 -2.34 -7.00 0.26
CA TYR A 9 -3.47 -6.34 0.91
C TYR A 9 -4.78 -6.70 0.18
N PRO A 10 -5.89 -6.93 0.91
CA PRO A 10 -6.07 -6.84 2.37
C PRO A 10 -5.78 -8.14 3.13
N GLN A 11 -5.19 -9.14 2.47
CA GLN A 11 -4.81 -10.41 3.10
C GLN A 11 -3.40 -10.84 2.71
N PHE A 12 -2.77 -11.62 3.57
CA PHE A 12 -1.50 -12.30 3.30
C PHE A 12 -1.75 -13.82 3.26
N GLY A 13 -1.13 -14.50 2.30
CA GLY A 13 -1.39 -15.93 2.08
C GLY A 13 -2.83 -16.18 1.60
N ASP A 14 -3.37 -17.34 1.96
CA ASP A 14 -4.70 -17.83 1.55
C ASP A 14 -5.71 -17.79 2.71
N CYS A 15 -5.58 -16.79 3.59
CA CYS A 15 -6.31 -16.73 4.86
C CYS A 15 -7.74 -16.14 4.74
N GLY A 16 -8.43 -16.34 3.60
CA GLY A 16 -9.75 -15.76 3.36
C GLY A 16 -10.33 -16.10 2.00
N SER A 17 -11.47 -15.47 1.67
CA SER A 17 -12.19 -15.69 0.40
C SER A 17 -11.64 -14.91 -0.78
N LEU A 18 -10.52 -14.19 -0.62
CA LEU A 18 -9.90 -13.40 -1.68
C LEU A 18 -8.78 -14.18 -2.35
N ASP A 19 -8.33 -13.70 -3.51
CA ASP A 19 -7.13 -14.24 -4.16
C ASP A 19 -5.93 -14.23 -3.20
N GLN A 20 -5.06 -15.24 -3.31
CA GLN A 20 -3.86 -15.35 -2.50
C GLN A 20 -3.07 -14.03 -2.48
N HIS A 21 -2.71 -13.53 -1.30
CA HIS A 21 -2.04 -12.23 -1.06
C HIS A 21 -2.89 -10.97 -1.36
N GLY A 22 -4.19 -11.14 -1.56
CA GLY A 22 -5.12 -10.08 -1.88
C GLY A 22 -4.91 -9.50 -3.28
N PHE A 23 -5.59 -8.39 -3.55
CA PHE A 23 -5.70 -7.82 -4.88
C PHE A 23 -4.82 -6.58 -5.10
N ALA A 24 -4.24 -5.98 -4.06
CA ALA A 24 -3.53 -4.70 -4.20
C ALA A 24 -2.33 -4.75 -5.17
N ARG A 25 -1.66 -5.91 -5.26
CA ARG A 25 -0.55 -6.18 -6.20
C ARG A 25 -0.96 -6.22 -7.67
N ASN A 26 -2.25 -6.43 -7.95
CA ASN A 26 -2.78 -6.59 -9.32
C ASN A 26 -3.47 -5.31 -9.81
N LYS A 27 -3.32 -4.20 -9.09
CA LYS A 27 -3.97 -2.93 -9.39
C LYS A 27 -2.98 -1.84 -9.73
N ILE A 28 -3.48 -0.88 -10.51
CA ILE A 28 -2.76 0.35 -10.81
C ILE A 28 -2.99 1.33 -9.66
N TRP A 29 -1.89 1.86 -9.13
CA TRP A 29 -1.90 2.88 -8.10
C TRP A 29 -1.81 4.25 -8.75
N LEU A 30 -2.51 5.23 -8.18
CA LEU A 30 -2.48 6.61 -8.64
C LEU A 30 -1.42 7.39 -7.87
N ILE A 31 -0.80 8.39 -8.49
CA ILE A 31 0.00 9.37 -7.77
C ILE A 31 -0.95 10.24 -6.92
N ASP A 32 -0.68 10.38 -5.63
CA ASP A 32 -1.43 11.27 -4.74
C ASP A 32 -0.76 12.64 -4.73
N GLU A 33 -1.32 13.59 -5.48
CA GLU A 33 -0.78 14.96 -5.58
C GLU A 33 -0.99 15.79 -4.31
N ASN A 34 -1.92 15.37 -3.44
CA ASN A 34 -2.22 16.06 -2.19
C ASN A 34 -2.26 15.09 -0.99
N PRO A 35 -1.12 14.48 -0.65
CA PRO A 35 -1.05 13.54 0.45
C PRO A 35 -1.14 14.28 1.79
N PRO A 36 -1.81 13.70 2.81
CA PRO A 36 -1.78 14.28 4.15
C PRO A 36 -0.35 14.34 4.70
N PRO A 37 0.02 15.38 5.47
CA PRO A 37 1.34 15.49 6.08
C PRO A 37 1.70 14.23 6.86
N LEU A 38 2.96 13.81 6.76
CA LEU A 38 3.51 12.79 7.66
C LEU A 38 4.09 13.48 8.89
N ALA A 39 3.85 12.91 10.06
CA ALA A 39 4.44 13.41 11.30
C ALA A 39 5.94 13.06 11.28
N SER A 40 6.79 14.10 11.34
CA SER A 40 8.25 14.12 11.47
C SER A 40 9.10 14.29 10.20
N ASN A 41 9.98 15.31 10.29
CA ASN A 41 11.30 15.48 9.70
C ASN A 41 11.58 14.78 8.36
N GLU A 42 10.80 15.08 7.32
CA GLU A 42 11.28 14.89 5.95
C GLU A 42 12.35 15.95 5.67
N SER A 43 13.55 15.63 6.16
CA SER A 43 14.78 16.36 5.99
C SER A 43 15.02 16.67 4.51
N PHE A 44 15.41 17.92 4.25
CA PHE A 44 16.00 18.39 3.00
C PHE A 44 16.80 17.30 2.27
N GLY A 45 16.45 16.99 1.02
CA GLY A 45 17.23 16.13 0.14
C GLY A 45 16.70 14.72 -0.16
N LYS A 46 15.52 14.31 0.34
CA LYS A 46 14.92 13.01 0.00
C LYS A 46 13.97 13.14 -1.19
N SER A 47 14.14 12.29 -2.21
CA SER A 47 13.18 12.14 -3.32
C SER A 47 12.06 11.22 -2.87
N PHE A 48 10.80 11.60 -3.08
CA PHE A 48 9.65 10.78 -2.68
C PHE A 48 8.51 10.82 -3.69
N VAL A 49 7.66 9.78 -3.64
CA VAL A 49 6.38 9.72 -4.34
C VAL A 49 5.32 9.14 -3.40
N ASP A 50 4.14 9.76 -3.38
CA ASP A 50 2.97 9.23 -2.70
C ASP A 50 2.08 8.51 -3.71
N LEU A 51 1.77 7.25 -3.42
CA LEU A 51 0.89 6.39 -4.20
C LEU A 51 -0.41 6.17 -3.43
N LEU A 52 -1.52 6.09 -4.15
CA LEU A 52 -2.86 5.91 -3.59
C LEU A 52 -3.63 4.83 -4.34
N LEU A 53 -4.14 3.88 -3.57
CA LEU A 53 -5.11 2.88 -3.98
C LEU A 53 -6.44 3.15 -3.27
N LYS A 54 -7.51 3.30 -4.05
CA LYS A 54 -8.89 3.45 -3.56
C LYS A 54 -9.67 2.17 -3.87
N SER A 55 -10.56 1.78 -2.97
CA SER A 55 -11.55 0.74 -3.28
C SER A 55 -12.45 1.17 -4.44
N THR A 56 -12.64 0.29 -5.44
CA THR A 56 -13.61 0.44 -6.53
C THR A 56 -14.87 -0.40 -6.26
N GLU A 57 -15.89 -0.27 -7.11
CA GLU A 57 -17.11 -1.07 -6.99
C GLU A 57 -16.85 -2.58 -7.18
N GLU A 58 -15.89 -2.95 -8.04
CA GLU A 58 -15.47 -4.33 -8.23
C GLU A 58 -14.85 -4.91 -6.95
N ASP A 59 -14.10 -4.09 -6.23
CA ASP A 59 -13.45 -4.50 -4.98
C ASP A 59 -14.46 -4.81 -3.92
N LEU A 60 -15.52 -4.00 -3.84
CA LEU A 60 -16.60 -4.16 -2.88
C LEU A 60 -17.38 -5.47 -3.08
N LYS A 61 -17.34 -6.05 -4.30
CA LYS A 61 -17.92 -7.38 -4.57
C LYS A 61 -17.11 -8.51 -3.94
N GLN A 62 -15.78 -8.36 -3.88
CA GLN A 62 -14.88 -9.37 -3.33
C GLN A 62 -14.65 -9.18 -1.83
N TRP A 63 -14.44 -7.92 -1.42
CA TRP A 63 -14.19 -7.50 -0.06
C TRP A 63 -15.05 -6.26 0.25
N PRO A 64 -16.16 -6.38 0.98
CA PRO A 64 -17.19 -5.34 1.14
C PRO A 64 -16.77 -4.23 2.13
N HIS A 65 -15.54 -3.76 2.00
CA HIS A 65 -14.93 -2.73 2.84
C HIS A 65 -14.30 -1.63 1.99
N SER A 66 -14.85 -0.43 2.13
CA SER A 66 -14.31 0.77 1.49
C SER A 66 -13.05 1.25 2.21
N PHE A 67 -11.96 1.46 1.47
CA PHE A 67 -10.66 1.85 2.01
C PHE A 67 -9.93 2.88 1.13
N LYS A 68 -8.99 3.59 1.74
CA LYS A 68 -7.91 4.31 1.02
C LYS A 68 -6.58 3.81 1.55
N PHE A 69 -5.76 3.22 0.68
CA PHE A 69 -4.42 2.77 1.01
C PHE A 69 -3.41 3.69 0.33
N ARG A 70 -2.64 4.42 1.14
CA ARG A 70 -1.52 5.24 0.72
C ARG A 70 -0.20 4.56 0.99
N LEU A 71 0.72 4.68 0.06
CA LEU A 71 2.09 4.24 0.19
C LEU A 71 3.00 5.41 -0.21
N LYS A 72 3.77 5.95 0.74
CA LYS A 72 4.87 6.84 0.40
C LYS A 72 6.13 6.01 0.20
N VAL A 73 6.81 6.22 -0.92
CA VAL A 73 8.13 5.67 -1.20
C VAL A 73 9.12 6.83 -1.20
N SER A 74 10.15 6.74 -0.37
CA SER A 74 11.19 7.77 -0.25
C SER A 74 12.57 7.14 -0.39
N LEU A 75 13.43 7.76 -1.19
CA LEU A 75 14.83 7.40 -1.34
C LEU A 75 15.69 8.56 -0.84
N ALA A 76 16.49 8.28 0.18
CA ALA A 76 17.46 9.22 0.71
C ALA A 76 18.79 9.17 -0.06
N ILE A 77 19.58 10.24 0.06
CA ILE A 77 20.85 10.41 -0.68
C ILE A 77 21.87 9.33 -0.28
N ASP A 78 21.81 8.85 0.95
CA ASP A 78 22.63 7.76 1.49
C ASP A 78 22.21 6.37 0.99
N GLY A 79 21.13 6.27 0.21
CA GLY A 79 20.61 5.02 -0.34
C GLY A 79 19.49 4.39 0.48
N ASP A 80 19.07 4.99 1.59
CA ASP A 80 17.99 4.45 2.41
C ASP A 80 16.63 4.53 1.68
N LEU A 81 16.04 3.36 1.44
CA LEU A 81 14.69 3.22 0.88
C LEU A 81 13.68 3.07 2.02
N THR A 82 12.83 4.08 2.20
CA THR A 82 11.76 4.09 3.20
C THR A 82 10.39 3.90 2.54
N LEU A 83 9.59 2.98 3.07
CA LEU A 83 8.21 2.75 2.65
C LEU A 83 7.25 3.02 3.82
N VAL A 84 6.36 3.99 3.67
CA VAL A 84 5.37 4.34 4.70
C VAL A 84 3.96 4.00 4.20
N SER A 85 3.38 2.94 4.78
CA SER A 85 2.03 2.46 4.48
C SER A 85 1.00 3.08 5.42
N ARG A 86 -0.08 3.63 4.85
CA ARG A 86 -1.22 4.20 5.60
C ARG A 86 -2.55 3.69 5.03
N VAL A 87 -3.29 2.91 5.81
CA VAL A 87 -4.62 2.44 5.44
C VAL A 87 -5.68 3.21 6.23
N ARG A 88 -6.64 3.80 5.51
CA ARG A 88 -7.79 4.48 6.10
C ARG A 88 -9.07 3.72 5.79
N ASN A 89 -9.80 3.36 6.84
CA ASN A 89 -11.17 2.89 6.75
C ASN A 89 -12.10 4.05 6.39
N ILE A 90 -12.84 3.93 5.28
CA ILE A 90 -13.85 4.90 4.84
C ILE A 90 -15.27 4.30 4.80
N ASN A 91 -15.42 3.03 5.21
CA ASN A 91 -16.68 2.27 5.15
C ASN A 91 -17.67 2.61 6.28
N GLY A 92 -17.24 3.41 7.27
CA GLY A 92 -18.04 3.72 8.47
C GLY A 92 -18.25 2.54 9.43
N LYS A 93 -17.77 1.34 9.08
CA LYS A 93 -17.86 0.11 9.89
C LYS A 93 -16.46 -0.46 10.13
N PRO A 94 -16.17 -1.02 11.32
CA PRO A 94 -14.90 -1.71 11.58
C PRO A 94 -14.63 -2.82 10.54
N PHE A 95 -13.37 -3.00 10.18
CA PHE A 95 -12.93 -4.13 9.36
C PHE A 95 -11.54 -4.61 9.78
N SER A 96 -11.28 -5.89 9.55
CA SER A 96 -10.01 -6.54 9.80
C SER A 96 -9.26 -6.70 8.48
N PHE A 97 -7.96 -6.46 8.48
CA PHE A 97 -7.11 -6.66 7.33
C PHE A 97 -5.72 -7.10 7.77
N SER A 98 -5.00 -7.75 6.87
CA SER A 98 -3.56 -7.98 6.98
C SER A 98 -2.86 -7.23 5.86
N PHE A 99 -1.62 -6.81 6.11
CA PHE A 99 -0.78 -6.24 5.07
C PHE A 99 0.64 -6.79 5.19
N ALA A 100 1.33 -6.89 4.06
CA ALA A 100 2.75 -7.21 4.03
C ALA A 100 3.42 -6.51 2.85
N LEU A 101 4.68 -6.09 3.06
CA LEU A 101 5.60 -5.68 2.02
C LEU A 101 6.62 -6.81 1.87
N CYS A 102 6.56 -7.54 0.75
CA CYS A 102 7.44 -8.67 0.48
C CYS A 102 8.51 -8.24 -0.53
N SER A 103 9.72 -7.95 -0.05
CA SER A 103 10.87 -7.64 -0.89
C SER A 103 11.63 -8.91 -1.27
N LEU A 104 11.86 -9.10 -2.57
CA LEU A 104 12.78 -10.10 -3.09
C LEU A 104 14.05 -9.38 -3.56
N PHE A 105 15.06 -9.35 -2.70
CA PHE A 105 16.41 -8.88 -3.04
C PHE A 105 17.24 -10.08 -3.50
N THR A 106 17.83 -9.99 -4.70
CA THR A 106 18.88 -10.93 -5.13
C THR A 106 20.23 -10.33 -4.78
N GLN A 107 21.05 -11.12 -4.09
CA GLN A 107 22.45 -10.83 -3.82
C GLN A 107 23.28 -10.91 -5.12
#